data_AF-K7AS26-F1
#
_entry.id   AF-K7AS26-F1
#
_cell.length_a   1.000
_cell.length_b   1.000
_cell.length_c   1.000
_cell.angle_alpha   90.00
_cell.angle_beta   90.00
_cell.angle_gamma   90.00
#
_symmetry.space_group_name_H-M   'P 1'
#
loop_
_entity.id
_entity.type
_entity.pdbx_description
1 polymer ?
#
loop_
_entity_poly.entity_id
_entity_poly.type
_entity_poly.pdbx_seq_one_letter_code
_entity_poly.pdbx_strand_id
1 'polypeptide(L)'
;MEDGIQNCKVSIKETFINKLGNITLVTSDEVTANSAKPLVRLAPKRFTLGTRKHQMVKLLYRRKPGLENGEYRGVLAIQCKEKTEKSARQVTIEPSLIHNVPVIVRTGKLPIQAEFVSTAINGNTLHLELKIQGQRSLTGKVAVINSATGEVIFERNNLSIYAEQPLKKFEFALGEYQNTPLLVKFTEDPKMGGDLMIQQPVN
;
A
#
# COMPACT_ATOMS: atom_id res chain seq x y z
N MET A 1 -12.95 14.79 -36.35
CA MET A 1 -12.23 13.80 -35.54
C MET A 1 -12.61 14.05 -34.10
N GLU A 2 -13.53 13.26 -33.56
CA GLU A 2 -13.86 13.29 -32.13
C GLU A 2 -12.74 12.57 -31.37
N ASP A 3 -11.77 13.31 -30.86
CA ASP A 3 -10.65 12.73 -30.14
C ASP A 3 -11.11 12.08 -28.82
N GLY A 4 -10.85 10.77 -28.71
CA GLY A 4 -10.46 10.08 -27.47
C GLY A 4 -11.42 10.15 -26.29
N ILE A 5 -12.73 10.06 -26.52
CA ILE A 5 -13.71 9.97 -25.43
C ILE A 5 -13.70 8.57 -24.81
N GLN A 6 -13.54 8.50 -23.49
CA GLN A 6 -13.55 7.25 -22.72
C GLN A 6 -14.75 7.17 -21.77
N ASN A 7 -15.36 5.99 -21.68
CA ASN A 7 -16.33 5.66 -20.65
C ASN A 7 -15.62 5.00 -19.47
N CYS A 8 -15.68 5.65 -18.31
CA CYS A 8 -15.02 5.21 -17.10
C CYS A 8 -16.02 4.69 -16.06
N LYS A 9 -15.57 3.70 -15.29
CA LYS A 9 -16.25 3.13 -14.14
C LYS A 9 -15.28 3.00 -12.99
N VAL A 10 -15.72 3.41 -11.79
CA VAL A 10 -14.96 3.26 -10.55
C VAL A 10 -15.70 2.35 -9.58
N SER A 11 -14.94 1.50 -8.89
CA SER A 11 -15.50 0.58 -7.89
C SER A 11 -14.47 0.20 -6.84
N ILE A 12 -14.91 -0.06 -5.62
CA ILE A 12 -14.06 -0.74 -4.63
C ILE A 12 -14.16 -2.25 -4.86
N LYS A 13 -13.00 -2.88 -4.96
CA LYS A 13 -12.81 -4.32 -5.13
C LYS A 13 -12.23 -4.92 -3.86
N GLU A 14 -12.62 -6.16 -3.62
CA GLU A 14 -12.09 -6.96 -2.52
C GLU A 14 -10.64 -7.32 -2.80
N THR A 15 -9.84 -7.33 -1.74
CA THR A 15 -8.45 -7.76 -1.80
C THR A 15 -8.14 -8.74 -0.70
N PHE A 16 -7.24 -9.65 -1.01
CA PHE A 16 -6.62 -10.55 -0.05
C PHE A 16 -5.13 -10.23 0.04
N ILE A 17 -4.59 -10.25 1.25
CA ILE A 17 -3.15 -10.13 1.50
C ILE A 17 -2.68 -11.51 1.95
N ASN A 18 -1.83 -12.13 1.16
CA ASN A 18 -1.28 -13.43 1.54
C ASN A 18 -0.19 -13.28 2.61
N LYS A 19 0.29 -14.41 3.14
CA LYS A 19 1.38 -14.44 4.15
C LYS A 19 2.72 -13.87 3.65
N LEU A 20 2.84 -13.59 2.35
CA LEU A 20 4.02 -12.96 1.74
C LEU A 20 3.84 -11.44 1.54
N GLY A 21 2.69 -10.88 1.93
CA GLY A 21 2.35 -9.46 1.78
C GLY A 21 1.92 -9.07 0.37
N ASN A 22 1.69 -10.03 -0.52
CA ASN A 22 1.18 -9.75 -1.85
C ASN A 22 -0.32 -9.48 -1.79
N ILE A 23 -0.72 -8.35 -2.37
CA ILE A 23 -2.13 -7.97 -2.52
C ILE A 23 -2.64 -8.63 -3.81
N THR A 24 -3.67 -9.47 -3.68
CA THR A 24 -4.40 -10.04 -4.82
C THR A 24 -5.84 -9.54 -4.82
N LEU A 25 -6.40 -9.33 -6.01
CA LEU A 25 -7.82 -9.06 -6.16
C LEU A 25 -8.59 -10.37 -5.98
N VAL A 26 -9.64 -10.33 -5.16
CA VAL A 26 -10.55 -11.48 -5.03
C VAL A 26 -11.48 -11.48 -6.25
N THR A 27 -11.53 -12.59 -6.97
CA THR A 27 -12.32 -12.78 -8.18
C THR A 27 -13.72 -13.33 -7.90
N SER A 28 -13.92 -13.98 -6.76
CA SER A 28 -15.20 -14.45 -6.23
C SER A 28 -15.95 -13.32 -5.51
N ASP A 29 -17.26 -13.50 -5.29
CA ASP A 29 -18.05 -12.63 -4.41
C ASP A 29 -17.76 -12.86 -2.90
N GLU A 30 -16.64 -13.52 -2.58
CA GLU A 30 -16.22 -13.73 -1.21
C GLU A 30 -15.86 -12.39 -0.56
N VAL A 31 -16.58 -12.08 0.51
CA VAL A 31 -16.34 -10.90 1.32
C VAL A 31 -15.25 -11.24 2.32
N THR A 32 -14.11 -10.55 2.25
CA THR A 32 -13.10 -10.65 3.30
C THR A 32 -13.63 -9.98 4.57
N ALA A 33 -13.32 -10.55 5.74
CA ALA A 33 -13.78 -10.01 7.02
C ALA A 33 -13.40 -8.52 7.20
N ASN A 34 -12.24 -8.13 6.67
CA ASN A 34 -11.70 -6.77 6.73
C ASN A 34 -11.97 -5.98 5.44
N SER A 35 -13.13 -6.13 4.80
CA SER A 35 -13.46 -5.42 3.56
C SER A 35 -13.77 -3.92 3.77
N ALA A 36 -13.13 -3.06 2.97
CA ALA A 36 -13.47 -1.64 2.88
C ALA A 36 -14.63 -1.34 1.91
N LYS A 37 -15.01 -2.29 1.04
CA LYS A 37 -16.09 -2.12 0.05
C LYS A 37 -17.42 -1.64 0.65
N PRO A 38 -17.92 -2.16 1.78
CA PRO A 38 -19.17 -1.67 2.36
C PRO A 38 -19.04 -0.30 3.04
N LEU A 39 -17.80 0.15 3.31
CA LEU A 39 -17.48 1.36 4.08
C LEU A 39 -17.19 2.56 3.19
N VAL A 40 -16.91 2.36 1.90
CA VAL A 40 -16.53 3.44 0.98
C VAL A 40 -17.60 3.61 -0.10
N ARG A 41 -18.06 4.86 -0.28
CA ARG A 41 -18.97 5.27 -1.35
C ARG A 41 -18.22 6.13 -2.35
N LEU A 42 -18.47 5.87 -3.62
CA LEU A 42 -17.87 6.58 -4.76
C LEU A 42 -18.96 7.35 -5.49
N ALA A 43 -18.70 8.62 -5.80
CA ALA A 43 -19.62 9.45 -6.58
C ALA A 43 -18.85 10.42 -7.50
N PRO A 44 -19.09 10.40 -8.83
CA PRO A 44 -19.91 9.44 -9.57
C PRO A 44 -19.23 8.06 -9.70
N LYS A 45 -20.03 7.00 -9.91
CA LYS A 45 -19.48 5.64 -10.19
C LYS A 45 -19.16 5.41 -11.66
N ARG A 46 -19.79 6.17 -12.55
CA ARG A 46 -19.63 6.10 -14.00
C ARG A 46 -19.61 7.52 -14.54
N PHE A 47 -18.73 7.78 -15.49
CA PHE A 47 -18.59 9.08 -16.11
C PHE A 47 -17.88 8.93 -17.45
N THR A 48 -17.99 9.95 -18.28
CA THR A 48 -17.29 10.04 -19.54
C THR A 48 -16.15 11.04 -19.39
N LEU A 49 -14.96 10.68 -19.87
CA LEU A 49 -13.75 11.50 -19.78
C LEU A 49 -13.25 11.80 -21.19
N GLY A 50 -13.19 13.09 -21.54
CA GLY A 50 -12.56 13.54 -22.77
C GLY A 50 -11.04 13.66 -22.63
N THR A 51 -10.34 13.74 -23.75
CA THR A 51 -8.88 13.93 -23.79
C THR A 51 -8.46 15.18 -23.03
N ARG A 52 -7.42 15.06 -22.19
CA ARG A 52 -6.89 16.14 -21.32
C ARG A 52 -7.95 16.78 -20.39
N LYS A 53 -9.05 16.09 -20.10
CA LYS A 53 -10.03 16.51 -19.09
C LYS A 53 -9.77 15.81 -17.76
N HIS A 54 -10.26 16.43 -16.69
CA HIS A 54 -10.19 15.88 -15.34
C HIS A 54 -11.60 15.58 -14.83
N GLN A 55 -11.75 14.47 -14.11
CA GLN A 55 -12.95 14.14 -13.37
C GLN A 55 -12.61 13.95 -11.90
N MET A 56 -13.34 14.66 -11.04
CA MET A 56 -13.27 14.43 -9.59
C MET A 56 -14.23 13.31 -9.20
N VAL A 57 -13.72 12.31 -8.49
CA VAL A 57 -14.53 11.25 -7.85
C VAL A 57 -14.47 11.45 -6.35
N LYS A 58 -15.61 11.68 -5.72
CA LYS A 58 -15.73 11.78 -4.26
C LYS A 58 -15.62 10.39 -3.65
N LEU A 59 -14.71 10.25 -2.68
CA LEU A 59 -14.59 9.07 -1.82
C LEU A 59 -15.20 9.44 -0.46
N LEU A 60 -16.34 8.83 -0.12
CA LEU A 60 -17.02 9.08 1.16
C LEU A 60 -16.91 7.84 2.05
N TYR A 61 -16.43 8.03 3.28
CA TYR A 61 -16.49 7.02 4.31
C TYR A 61 -17.90 6.95 4.92
N ARG A 62 -18.45 5.74 5.03
CA ARG A 62 -19.73 5.43 5.67
C ARG A 62 -19.50 4.39 6.75
N ARG A 63 -19.35 4.87 8.00
CA ARG A 63 -19.34 3.99 9.16
C ARG A 63 -20.70 3.30 9.31
N LYS A 64 -20.69 1.99 9.56
CA LYS A 64 -21.90 1.24 9.93
C LYS A 64 -22.03 1.18 11.45
N PRO A 65 -23.26 1.20 12.01
CA PRO A 65 -23.47 0.86 13.42
C PRO A 65 -22.89 -0.51 13.73
N GLY A 66 -22.23 -0.66 14.89
CA GLY A 66 -21.61 -1.91 15.30
C GLY A 66 -20.33 -2.30 14.53
N LEU A 67 -19.78 -1.41 13.69
CA LEU A 67 -18.49 -1.67 13.04
C LEU A 67 -17.38 -1.72 14.10
N GLU A 68 -16.71 -2.86 14.19
CA GLU A 68 -15.58 -3.09 15.09
C GLU A 68 -14.42 -2.14 14.79
N ASN A 69 -13.58 -1.93 15.79
CA ASN A 69 -12.32 -1.24 15.55
C ASN A 69 -11.41 -2.15 14.73
N GLY A 70 -10.86 -1.64 13.65
CA GLY A 70 -10.01 -2.43 12.78
C GLY A 70 -9.54 -1.66 11.55
N GLU A 71 -8.60 -2.29 10.84
CA GLU A 71 -8.15 -1.85 9.54
C GLU A 71 -8.87 -2.65 8.44
N TYR A 72 -9.68 -1.94 7.65
CA TYR A 72 -10.42 -2.48 6.52
C TYR A 72 -9.74 -2.08 5.23
N ARG A 73 -9.69 -2.97 4.25
CA ARG A 73 -8.91 -2.80 3.02
C ARG A 73 -9.70 -3.15 1.78
N GLY A 74 -9.26 -2.58 0.67
CA GLY A 74 -9.75 -2.89 -0.66
C GLY A 74 -8.93 -2.15 -1.69
N VAL A 75 -9.36 -2.20 -2.94
CA VAL A 75 -8.74 -1.47 -4.04
C VAL A 75 -9.78 -0.66 -4.77
N LEU A 76 -9.52 0.63 -4.96
CA LEU A 76 -10.22 1.45 -5.93
C LEU A 76 -9.76 1.06 -7.33
N ALA A 77 -10.61 0.32 -8.03
CA ALA A 77 -10.43 -0.02 -9.43
C ALA A 77 -11.06 1.08 -10.30
N ILE A 78 -10.25 1.68 -11.16
CA ILE A 78 -10.63 2.68 -12.16
C ILE A 78 -10.46 2.03 -13.53
N GLN A 79 -11.57 1.75 -14.20
CA GLN A 79 -11.59 1.15 -15.52
C GLN A 79 -12.15 2.16 -16.51
N CYS A 80 -11.37 2.50 -17.53
CA CYS A 80 -11.80 3.32 -18.65
C CYS A 80 -11.69 2.51 -19.95
N LYS A 81 -12.68 2.69 -20.84
CA LYS A 81 -12.69 2.09 -22.17
C LYS A 81 -12.99 3.17 -23.20
N GLU A 82 -12.28 3.14 -24.31
CA GLU A 82 -12.58 4.02 -25.44
C GLU A 82 -13.99 3.75 -25.97
N LYS A 83 -14.64 4.80 -26.43
CA LYS A 83 -15.93 4.70 -27.09
C LYS A 83 -15.70 4.41 -28.57
N THR A 84 -15.49 3.14 -28.92
CA THR A 84 -15.38 2.70 -30.32
C THR A 84 -16.76 2.42 -30.90
N GLU A 85 -17.02 2.87 -32.13
CA GLU A 85 -18.15 2.38 -32.91
C GLU A 85 -17.82 0.98 -33.44
N LYS A 86 -18.62 -0.02 -33.06
CA LYS A 86 -18.40 -1.40 -33.50
C LYS A 86 -18.72 -1.54 -34.97
N SER A 87 -17.71 -1.71 -35.82
CA SER A 87 -17.91 -2.17 -37.20
C SER A 87 -18.24 -3.66 -37.21
N ALA A 88 -19.38 -4.03 -37.79
CA ALA A 88 -19.98 -5.38 -37.69
C ALA A 88 -19.22 -6.51 -38.41
N ARG A 89 -18.06 -6.24 -39.04
CA ARG A 89 -17.39 -7.20 -39.95
C ARG A 89 -15.93 -7.55 -39.60
N GLN A 90 -15.39 -7.12 -38.46
CA GLN A 90 -14.01 -7.46 -38.07
C GLN A 90 -13.90 -7.90 -36.61
N VAL A 91 -13.09 -8.94 -36.36
CA VAL A 91 -12.66 -9.32 -35.02
C VAL A 91 -11.73 -8.20 -34.52
N THR A 92 -12.18 -7.46 -33.52
CA THR A 92 -11.43 -6.35 -32.93
C THR A 92 -11.04 -6.71 -31.50
N ILE A 93 -9.75 -6.63 -31.18
CA ILE A 93 -9.23 -6.80 -29.82
C ILE A 93 -9.10 -5.41 -29.20
N GLU A 94 -9.85 -5.15 -28.15
CA GLU A 94 -9.82 -3.86 -27.44
C GLU A 94 -9.13 -4.03 -26.08
N PRO A 95 -7.89 -3.56 -25.89
CA PRO A 95 -7.23 -3.60 -24.60
C PRO A 95 -7.95 -2.68 -23.59
N SER A 96 -8.11 -3.16 -22.36
CA SER A 96 -8.68 -2.36 -21.26
C SER A 96 -7.70 -2.32 -20.10
N LEU A 97 -7.22 -1.12 -19.78
CA LEU A 97 -6.41 -0.88 -18.60
C LEU A 97 -7.31 -0.63 -17.39
N ILE A 98 -6.96 -1.24 -16.25
CA ILE A 98 -7.62 -1.01 -14.97
C ILE A 98 -6.55 -0.52 -13.98
N HIS A 99 -6.69 0.71 -13.52
CA HIS A 99 -5.83 1.25 -12.47
C HIS A 99 -6.37 0.82 -11.10
N ASN A 100 -5.50 0.27 -10.27
CA ASN A 100 -5.84 -0.25 -8.95
C ASN A 100 -5.09 0.56 -7.89
N VAL A 101 -5.83 1.34 -7.10
CA VAL A 101 -5.30 2.16 -6.01
C VAL A 101 -5.70 1.53 -4.68
N PRO A 102 -4.76 1.13 -3.80
CA PRO A 102 -5.09 0.60 -2.48
C PRO A 102 -5.89 1.60 -1.65
N VAL A 103 -6.90 1.11 -0.95
CA VAL A 103 -7.74 1.88 -0.03
C VAL A 103 -7.68 1.20 1.33
N ILE A 104 -7.28 1.97 2.34
CA ILE A 104 -7.20 1.53 3.73
C ILE A 104 -8.14 2.42 4.56
N VAL A 105 -9.04 1.81 5.31
CA VAL A 105 -10.00 2.46 6.18
C VAL A 105 -9.74 1.98 7.60
N ARG A 106 -9.29 2.88 8.48
CA ARG A 106 -9.08 2.58 9.90
C ARG A 106 -10.25 3.11 10.71
N THR A 107 -10.82 2.25 11.55
CA THR A 107 -11.89 2.62 12.48
C THR A 107 -11.39 2.42 13.92
N GLY A 108 -11.52 3.45 14.75
CA GLY A 108 -11.14 3.40 16.16
C GLY A 108 -9.65 3.58 16.43
N LYS A 109 -9.24 3.31 17.68
CA LYS A 109 -7.83 3.33 18.11
C LYS A 109 -7.20 1.98 17.82
N LEU A 110 -6.15 1.98 17.02
CA LEU A 110 -5.45 0.77 16.58
C LEU A 110 -3.98 0.88 17.02
N PRO A 111 -3.67 0.56 18.30
CA PRO A 111 -2.30 0.56 18.77
C PRO A 111 -1.48 -0.46 17.96
N ILE A 112 -0.22 -0.10 17.73
CA ILE A 112 0.76 -0.95 17.09
C ILE A 112 2.09 -0.77 17.79
N GLN A 113 2.84 -1.86 17.87
CA GLN A 113 4.23 -1.85 18.28
C GLN A 113 5.07 -2.36 17.12
N ALA A 114 6.31 -1.90 17.06
CA ALA A 114 7.29 -2.41 16.12
C ALA A 114 8.62 -2.62 16.84
N GLU A 115 9.39 -3.60 16.39
CA GLU A 115 10.69 -3.95 16.95
C GLU A 115 11.61 -4.50 15.85
N PHE A 116 12.90 -4.20 15.93
CA PHE A 116 13.91 -4.89 15.13
C PHE A 116 14.30 -6.18 15.86
N VAL A 117 13.81 -7.33 15.39
CA VAL A 117 14.04 -8.62 16.07
C VAL A 117 15.39 -9.23 15.73
N SER A 118 15.99 -8.81 14.62
CA SER A 118 17.33 -9.24 14.21
C SER A 118 18.00 -8.13 13.41
N THR A 119 19.25 -7.88 13.74
CA THR A 119 20.17 -7.00 13.03
C THR A 119 21.52 -7.69 13.00
N ALA A 120 21.98 -8.14 11.83
CA ALA A 120 23.23 -8.89 11.72
C ALA A 120 23.98 -8.51 10.45
N ILE A 121 25.30 -8.39 10.56
CA ILE A 121 26.19 -8.16 9.42
C ILE A 121 26.83 -9.49 9.02
N ASN A 122 26.57 -9.94 7.79
CA ASN A 122 27.21 -11.12 7.21
C ASN A 122 28.04 -10.69 5.99
N GLY A 123 29.37 -10.66 6.14
CA GLY A 123 30.24 -10.09 5.12
C GLY A 123 29.88 -8.64 4.86
N ASN A 124 29.59 -8.29 3.61
CA ASN A 124 29.24 -6.93 3.20
C ASN A 124 27.72 -6.64 3.22
N THR A 125 26.92 -7.47 3.89
CA THR A 125 25.45 -7.33 3.89
C THR A 125 24.92 -7.20 5.30
N LEU A 126 24.13 -6.15 5.52
CA LEU A 126 23.31 -5.98 6.71
C LEU A 126 21.94 -6.64 6.50
N HIS A 127 21.64 -7.65 7.31
CA HIS A 127 20.34 -8.30 7.39
C HIS A 127 19.54 -7.70 8.54
N LEU A 128 18.32 -7.26 8.26
CA LEU A 128 17.39 -6.69 9.25
C LEU A 128 16.06 -7.43 9.21
N GLU A 129 15.48 -7.64 10.38
CA GLU A 129 14.12 -8.13 10.51
C GLU A 129 13.29 -7.16 11.35
N LEU A 130 12.27 -6.55 10.73
CA LEU A 130 11.31 -5.66 11.39
C LEU A 130 10.02 -6.42 11.63
N LYS A 131 9.61 -6.51 12.89
CA LYS A 131 8.36 -7.13 13.31
C LYS A 131 7.37 -6.07 13.79
N ILE A 132 6.09 -6.26 13.48
CA ILE A 132 4.99 -5.48 14.03
C ILE A 132 4.07 -6.35 14.87
N GLN A 133 3.47 -5.76 15.90
CA GLN A 133 2.44 -6.38 16.73
C GLN A 133 1.26 -5.41 16.88
N GLY A 134 0.09 -5.78 16.36
CA GLY A 134 -1.10 -4.94 16.37
C GLY A 134 -2.11 -5.31 15.29
N GLN A 135 -3.19 -4.53 15.19
CA GLN A 135 -4.33 -4.79 14.29
C GLN A 135 -4.38 -3.84 13.08
N ARG A 136 -3.28 -3.14 12.79
CA ARG A 136 -3.16 -2.24 11.63
C ARG A 136 -1.86 -2.48 10.88
N SER A 137 -1.79 -2.00 9.65
CA SER A 137 -0.53 -1.98 8.90
C SER A 137 0.33 -0.80 9.33
N LEU A 138 1.62 -0.90 9.04
CA LEU A 138 2.62 0.12 9.26
C LEU A 138 3.25 0.46 7.90
N THR A 139 3.24 1.74 7.53
CA THR A 139 3.90 2.22 6.30
C THR A 139 4.86 3.34 6.65
N GLY A 140 6.09 3.27 6.15
CA GLY A 140 7.10 4.28 6.47
C GLY A 140 8.40 4.05 5.74
N LYS A 141 9.49 4.43 6.40
CA LYS A 141 10.85 4.30 5.87
C LYS A 141 11.79 3.62 6.85
N VAL A 142 12.73 2.87 6.30
CA VAL A 142 13.87 2.30 7.04
C VAL A 142 15.13 3.01 6.59
N ALA A 143 15.94 3.46 7.54
CA ALA A 143 17.23 4.08 7.30
C ALA A 143 18.33 3.32 8.05
N VAL A 144 19.49 3.21 7.41
CA VAL A 144 20.76 2.78 8.02
C VAL A 144 21.63 4.02 8.16
N ILE A 145 22.07 4.30 9.38
CA ILE A 145 22.73 5.54 9.76
C ILE A 145 24.09 5.20 10.35
N ASN A 146 25.14 5.93 9.98
CA ASN A 146 26.40 5.89 10.68
C ASN A 146 26.22 6.62 12.02
N SER A 147 26.22 5.88 13.12
CA SER A 147 25.92 6.43 14.45
C SER A 147 27.01 7.37 14.98
N ALA A 148 28.24 7.31 14.44
CA ALA A 148 29.32 8.22 14.83
C ALA A 148 29.19 9.59 14.15
N THR A 149 28.73 9.64 12.91
CA THR A 149 28.65 10.88 12.11
C THR A 149 27.23 11.43 11.96
N GLY A 150 26.20 10.60 12.16
CA GLY A 150 24.80 10.91 11.88
C GLY A 150 24.41 10.81 10.40
N GLU A 151 25.33 10.37 9.54
CA GLU A 151 25.12 10.25 8.10
C GLU A 151 24.14 9.12 7.76
N VAL A 152 23.18 9.37 6.87
CA VAL A 152 22.28 8.34 6.33
C VAL A 152 22.98 7.61 5.19
N ILE A 153 23.35 6.36 5.43
CA ILE A 153 24.07 5.52 4.47
C ILE A 153 23.10 4.93 3.45
N PHE A 154 21.95 4.43 3.94
CA PHE A 154 20.89 3.89 3.09
C PHE A 154 19.53 4.33 3.61
N GLU A 155 18.60 4.55 2.69
CA GLU A 155 17.19 4.78 3.00
C GLU A 155 16.29 4.02 2.02
N ARG A 156 15.27 3.35 2.55
CA ARG A 156 14.20 2.76 1.76
C ARG A 156 12.86 3.33 2.18
N ASN A 157 12.25 4.07 1.25
CA ASN A 157 10.94 4.71 1.44
C ASN A 157 9.78 3.79 1.02
N ASN A 158 8.55 4.18 1.41
CA ASN A 158 7.29 3.53 1.05
C ASN A 158 7.24 2.04 1.40
N LEU A 159 7.83 1.68 2.53
CA LEU A 159 7.81 0.32 3.05
C LEU A 159 6.51 0.06 3.80
N SER A 160 5.72 -0.91 3.34
CA SER A 160 4.53 -1.40 4.06
C SER A 160 4.75 -2.77 4.70
N ILE A 161 4.28 -2.93 5.93
CA ILE A 161 4.16 -4.20 6.67
C ILE A 161 2.69 -4.35 7.08
N TYR A 162 2.08 -5.45 6.65
CA TYR A 162 0.66 -5.74 6.91
C TYR A 162 0.50 -6.59 8.16
N ALA A 163 -0.62 -6.46 8.88
CA ALA A 163 -0.88 -7.27 10.08
C ALA A 163 -0.89 -8.79 9.77
N GLU A 164 -1.26 -9.17 8.54
CA GLU A 164 -1.25 -10.53 8.01
C GLU A 164 0.17 -11.07 7.72
N GLN A 165 1.13 -10.16 7.55
CA GLN A 165 2.56 -10.45 7.40
C GLN A 165 3.34 -9.61 8.43
N PRO A 166 3.31 -10.00 9.72
CA PRO A 166 3.82 -9.16 10.79
C PRO A 166 5.35 -9.08 10.85
N LEU A 167 6.08 -9.77 9.96
CA LEU A 167 7.54 -9.77 9.89
C LEU A 167 8.00 -9.44 8.47
N LYS A 168 8.94 -8.51 8.35
CA LYS A 168 9.56 -8.18 7.07
C LYS A 168 11.08 -8.12 7.18
N LYS A 169 11.73 -8.79 6.23
CA LYS A 169 13.18 -8.89 6.14
C LYS A 169 13.74 -7.89 5.13
N PHE A 170 14.92 -7.35 5.42
CA PHE A 170 15.65 -6.42 4.58
C PHE A 170 17.11 -6.81 4.49
N GLU A 171 17.71 -6.50 3.35
CA GLU A 171 19.12 -6.67 3.10
C GLU A 171 19.65 -5.39 2.49
N PHE A 172 20.76 -4.89 3.01
CA PHE A 172 21.46 -3.70 2.54
C PHE A 172 22.93 -4.03 2.34
N ALA A 173 23.48 -3.73 1.16
CA ALA A 173 24.91 -3.88 0.91
C ALA A 173 25.64 -2.71 1.57
N LEU A 174 26.59 -2.97 2.48
CA LEU A 174 27.24 -1.94 3.29
C LEU A 174 28.38 -1.22 2.56
N GLY A 175 29.02 -1.84 1.57
CA GLY A 175 30.16 -1.24 0.88
C GLY A 175 31.29 -0.88 1.84
N GLU A 176 31.76 0.36 1.79
CA GLU A 176 32.82 0.87 2.68
C GLU A 176 32.39 0.99 4.15
N TYR A 177 31.09 0.93 4.44
CA TYR A 177 30.53 1.13 5.79
C TYR A 177 30.51 -0.13 6.66
N GLN A 178 31.06 -1.26 6.18
CA GLN A 178 31.03 -2.56 6.87
C GLN A 178 31.60 -2.52 8.30
N ASN A 179 32.62 -1.69 8.54
CA ASN A 179 33.30 -1.58 9.84
C ASN A 179 32.92 -0.31 10.62
N THR A 180 31.82 0.35 10.24
CA THR A 180 31.34 1.56 10.91
C THR A 180 30.28 1.21 11.94
N PRO A 181 30.13 2.00 13.02
CA PRO A 181 29.08 1.75 14.00
C PRO A 181 27.72 2.17 13.41
N LEU A 182 26.85 1.22 13.14
CA LEU A 182 25.58 1.46 12.46
C LEU A 182 24.40 1.56 13.43
N LEU A 183 23.43 2.40 13.08
CA LEU A 183 22.11 2.52 13.72
C LEU A 183 21.05 2.27 12.65
N VAL A 184 20.08 1.40 12.93
CA VAL A 184 18.90 1.25 12.09
C VAL A 184 17.73 2.01 12.68
N LYS A 185 16.98 2.68 11.83
CA LYS A 185 15.83 3.50 12.23
C LYS A 185 14.66 3.22 11.32
N PHE A 186 13.50 2.94 11.91
CA PHE A 186 12.22 2.98 11.22
C PHE A 186 11.46 4.24 11.60
N THR A 187 10.81 4.88 10.64
CA THR A 187 9.94 6.04 10.87
C THR A 187 8.65 5.86 10.07
N GLU A 188 7.52 5.85 10.76
CA GLU A 188 6.19 5.79 10.16
C GLU A 188 5.91 7.05 9.32
N ASP A 189 5.23 6.88 8.18
CA ASP A 189 4.76 8.01 7.38
C ASP A 189 3.53 8.64 8.07
N PRO A 190 3.61 9.92 8.47
CA PRO A 190 2.48 10.60 9.11
C PRO A 190 1.24 10.68 8.21
N LYS A 191 1.40 10.67 6.88
CA LYS A 191 0.28 10.63 5.92
C LYS A 191 -0.48 9.30 5.98
N MET A 192 0.17 8.26 6.50
CA MET A 192 -0.40 6.94 6.70
C MET A 192 -0.95 6.76 8.12
N GLY A 193 -1.07 7.83 8.91
CA GLY A 193 -1.91 7.88 10.11
C GLY A 193 -1.23 7.44 11.42
N GLY A 194 0.08 7.58 11.52
CA GLY A 194 0.81 7.38 12.78
C GLY A 194 2.17 8.06 12.78
N ASP A 195 2.84 8.05 13.92
CA ASP A 195 4.08 8.76 14.22
C ASP A 195 5.13 7.83 14.87
N LEU A 196 4.95 6.51 14.73
CA LEU A 196 5.84 5.52 15.33
C LEU A 196 7.27 5.70 14.81
N MET A 197 8.22 5.75 15.74
CA MET A 197 9.64 5.76 15.45
C MET A 197 10.36 4.83 16.40
N ILE A 198 11.17 3.94 15.83
CA ILE A 198 12.03 3.02 16.58
C ILE A 198 13.43 3.04 15.98
N GLN A 199 14.42 2.80 16.81
CA GLN A 199 15.81 2.71 16.38
C GLN A 199 16.57 1.72 17.26
N GLN A 200 17.57 1.08 16.68
CA GLN A 200 18.42 0.13 17.38
C GLN A 200 19.84 0.16 16.80
N PRO A 201 20.89 0.10 17.64
CA PRO A 201 22.25 -0.15 17.16
C PRO A 201 22.33 -1.50 16.44
N VAL A 202 23.16 -1.59 15.40
CA VAL A 202 23.48 -2.86 14.77
C VAL A 202 24.64 -3.49 15.56
N ASN A 203 24.44 -4.73 15.98
CA ASN A 203 25.47 -5.54 16.64
C ASN A 203 26.16 -6.48 15.67
#